data_AF-A0A843I6G7-F1
#
_entry.id   AF-A0A843I6G7-F1
#
_cell.length_a   1.000
_cell.length_b   1.000
_cell.length_c   1.000
_cell.angle_alpha   90.00
_cell.angle_beta   90.00
_cell.angle_gamma   90.00
#
_symmetry.space_group_name_H-M   'P 1'
#
loop_
_entity.id
_entity.type
_entity.pdbx_description
1 polymer ?
#
loop_
_entity_poly.entity_id
_entity_poly.type
_entity_poly.pdbx_seq_one_letter_code
_entity_poly.pdbx_strand_id
1 'polypeptide(L)'
;MTPVGELVRYVVLARLARGPTPVEEIEALVRAAVERTGRKFDWRIWPQLLAREIAIENDVARLTERDRFLAAIGLKAMGSYIEKLGIDPDMMKMRVGMKSNMWREPATR
;
A
#
# COMPACT_ATOMS: atom_id res chain seq x y z
N MET A 1 3.61 8.57 13.00
CA MET A 1 2.91 7.37 12.47
C MET A 1 3.63 6.12 12.99
N THR A 2 2.92 5.00 13.14
CA THR A 2 3.51 3.71 13.58
C THR A 2 4.02 2.91 12.37
N PRO A 3 4.98 1.98 12.55
CA PRO A 3 5.45 1.13 11.44
C PRO A 3 4.34 0.37 10.72
N VAL A 4 3.34 -0.12 11.46
CA VAL A 4 2.18 -0.82 10.89
C VAL A 4 1.30 0.14 10.08
N GLY A 5 1.13 1.39 10.54
CA GLY A 5 0.40 2.42 9.80
C GLY A 5 1.07 2.84 8.50
N GLU A 6 2.41 2.85 8.44
CA GLU A 6 3.14 3.12 7.20
C GLU A 6 3.04 1.95 6.21
N LEU A 7 3.11 0.71 6.70
CA LEU A 7 2.86 -0.48 5.88
C LEU A 7 1.47 -0.44 5.26
N VAL A 8 0.46 -0.21 6.10
CA VAL A 8 -0.96 0.02 5.75
C VAL A 8 -1.09 1.01 4.60
N ARG A 9 -0.45 2.17 4.74
CA ARG A 9 -0.50 3.24 3.74
C ARG A 9 0.15 2.79 2.45
N TYR A 10 1.34 2.20 2.52
CA TYR A 10 2.05 1.70 1.35
C TYR A 10 1.27 0.65 0.57
N VAL A 11 0.73 -0.39 1.23
CA VAL A 11 0.07 -1.49 0.52
C VAL A 11 -1.16 -1.00 -0.24
N VAL A 12 -1.88 -0.03 0.30
CA VAL A 12 -3.07 0.52 -0.37
C VAL A 12 -2.72 1.49 -1.47
N LEU A 13 -1.76 2.39 -1.25
CA LEU A 13 -1.29 3.26 -2.32
C LEU A 13 -0.72 2.44 -3.48
N ALA A 14 0.05 1.39 -3.19
CA ALA A 14 0.61 0.49 -4.20
C ALA A 14 -0.48 -0.27 -4.97
N ARG A 15 -1.56 -0.68 -4.30
CA ARG A 15 -2.70 -1.34 -4.94
C ARG A 15 -3.49 -0.37 -5.81
N LEU A 16 -3.80 0.82 -5.31
CA LEU A 16 -4.62 1.81 -6.02
C LEU A 16 -3.88 2.53 -7.13
N ALA A 17 -2.53 2.56 -7.10
CA ALA A 17 -1.72 3.03 -8.21
C ALA A 17 -1.92 2.20 -9.49
N ARG A 18 -2.43 0.97 -9.37
CA ARG A 18 -2.78 0.09 -10.51
C ARG A 18 -4.18 0.37 -11.07
N GLY A 19 -4.99 1.13 -10.34
CA GLY A 19 -6.36 1.46 -10.71
C GLY A 19 -7.34 1.30 -9.55
N PRO A 20 -8.57 1.80 -9.73
CA PRO A 20 -9.65 1.68 -8.76
C PRO A 20 -9.98 0.22 -8.43
N THR A 21 -10.52 -0.02 -7.24
CA THR A 21 -10.84 -1.36 -6.74
C THR A 21 -11.94 -1.28 -5.67
N PRO A 22 -12.73 -2.34 -5.45
CA PRO A 22 -13.67 -2.40 -4.33
C PRO A 22 -12.97 -2.17 -2.97
N VAL A 23 -13.65 -1.46 -2.07
CA VAL A 23 -13.17 -1.24 -0.68
C VAL A 23 -12.90 -2.58 0.02
N GLU A 24 -13.72 -3.59 -0.22
CA GLU A 24 -13.53 -4.94 0.33
C GLU A 24 -12.17 -5.56 -0.04
N GLU A 25 -11.69 -5.36 -1.28
CA GLU A 25 -10.39 -5.86 -1.73
C GLU A 25 -9.24 -5.17 -0.95
N ILE A 26 -9.41 -3.88 -0.65
CA ILE A 26 -8.48 -3.12 0.18
C ILE A 26 -8.48 -3.64 1.61
N GLU A 27 -9.65 -3.83 2.21
CA GLU A 27 -9.76 -4.34 3.57
C GLU A 27 -9.10 -5.71 3.72
N ALA A 28 -9.34 -6.61 2.77
CA ALA A 28 -8.71 -7.93 2.73
C ALA A 28 -7.17 -7.83 2.59
N LEU A 29 -6.68 -6.96 1.71
CA LEU A 29 -5.24 -6.73 1.51
C LEU A 29 -4.58 -6.24 2.80
N VAL A 30 -5.20 -5.27 3.46
CA VAL A 30 -4.69 -4.63 4.68
C VAL A 30 -4.69 -5.61 5.84
N ARG A 31 -5.79 -6.35 6.01
CA ARG A 31 -5.90 -7.42 7.00
C ARG A 31 -4.77 -8.42 6.85
N ALA A 32 -4.57 -8.93 5.64
CA ALA A 32 -3.48 -9.86 5.34
C ALA A 32 -2.10 -9.24 5.62
N ALA A 33 -1.91 -7.94 5.37
CA ALA A 33 -0.64 -7.25 5.64
C ALA A 33 -0.35 -7.09 7.12
N VAL A 34 -1.33 -6.62 7.88
CA VAL A 34 -1.20 -6.45 9.33
C VAL A 34 -0.97 -7.80 10.01
N GLU A 35 -1.74 -8.83 9.66
CA GLU A 35 -1.61 -10.18 10.26
C GLU A 35 -0.21 -10.77 10.07
N ARG A 36 0.40 -10.60 8.90
CA ARG A 36 1.76 -11.08 8.62
C ARG A 36 2.84 -10.41 9.46
N THR A 37 2.58 -9.20 9.97
CA THR A 37 3.54 -8.55 10.87
C THR A 37 3.55 -9.17 12.27
N GLY A 38 2.51 -9.92 12.65
CA GLY A 38 2.31 -10.41 14.02
C GLY A 38 2.09 -9.30 15.05
N ARG A 39 1.85 -8.06 14.62
CA ARG A 39 1.70 -6.89 15.49
C ARG A 39 0.23 -6.54 15.70
N LYS A 40 -0.06 -5.91 16.84
CA LYS A 40 -1.37 -5.33 17.12
C LYS A 40 -1.59 -4.08 16.26
N PHE A 41 -2.81 -3.94 15.74
CA PHE A 41 -3.24 -2.78 14.96
C PHE A 41 -4.65 -2.37 15.42
N ASP A 42 -4.86 -1.07 15.61
CA ASP A 42 -6.19 -0.53 15.90
C ASP A 42 -6.94 -0.31 14.59
N TRP A 43 -7.95 -1.13 14.32
CA TRP A 43 -8.73 -1.05 13.10
C TRP A 43 -9.57 0.24 13.00
N ARG A 44 -9.80 0.95 14.10
CA ARG A 44 -10.58 2.19 14.11
C ARG A 44 -9.86 3.37 13.44
N ILE A 45 -8.52 3.34 13.43
CA ILE A 45 -7.71 4.41 12.81
C ILE A 45 -7.51 4.20 11.30
N TRP A 46 -7.78 3.00 10.79
CA TRP A 46 -7.54 2.63 9.40
C TRP A 46 -8.14 3.62 8.37
N PRO A 47 -9.44 3.98 8.44
CA PRO A 47 -10.04 4.90 7.47
C PRO A 47 -9.41 6.30 7.51
N GLN A 48 -8.94 6.72 8.69
CA GLN A 48 -8.35 8.04 8.92
C GLN A 48 -6.95 8.16 8.33
N LEU A 49 -6.21 7.05 8.23
CA LEU A 49 -4.86 7.02 7.68
C LEU A 49 -4.80 7.36 6.19
N LEU A 50 -5.93 7.23 5.48
CA LEU A 50 -6.01 7.34 4.03
C LEU A 50 -7.07 8.34 3.54
N ALA A 51 -7.69 9.06 4.46
CA ALA A 51 -8.79 9.98 4.16
C ALA A 51 -8.39 11.13 3.22
N ARG A 52 -7.08 11.42 3.11
CA ARG A 52 -6.56 12.47 2.22
C ARG A 52 -6.15 11.91 0.87
N GLU A 53 -5.74 10.65 0.83
CA GLU A 53 -5.15 9.98 -0.33
C GLU A 53 -6.15 9.25 -1.22
N ILE A 54 -7.32 8.90 -0.66
CA ILE A 54 -8.30 8.03 -1.30
C ILE A 54 -9.66 8.73 -1.35
N ALA A 55 -10.31 8.64 -2.51
CA ALA A 55 -11.73 8.90 -2.67
C ALA A 55 -12.48 7.56 -2.77
N ILE A 56 -13.64 7.46 -2.11
CA ILE A 56 -14.52 6.28 -2.16
C ILE A 56 -15.86 6.73 -2.75
N GLU A 57 -16.26 6.09 -3.85
CA GLU A 57 -17.52 6.35 -4.56
C GLU A 57 -18.13 4.99 -4.95
N ASN A 58 -19.39 4.73 -4.56
CA ASN A 58 -20.09 3.46 -4.83
C ASN A 58 -19.28 2.21 -4.44
N ASP A 59 -18.70 2.22 -3.23
CA ASP A 59 -17.81 1.15 -2.70
C ASP A 59 -16.56 0.88 -3.53
N VAL A 60 -16.22 1.78 -4.45
CA VAL A 60 -14.98 1.75 -5.22
C VAL A 60 -14.03 2.81 -4.69
N ALA A 61 -12.87 2.36 -4.24
CA ALA A 61 -11.78 3.21 -3.81
C ALA A 61 -10.86 3.57 -4.99
N ARG A 62 -10.44 4.82 -5.05
CA ARG A 62 -9.48 5.35 -6.04
C ARG A 62 -8.54 6.35 -5.38
N LEU A 63 -7.29 6.41 -5.84
CA LEU A 63 -6.41 7.52 -5.47
C LEU A 63 -7.04 8.85 -5.91
N THR A 64 -6.86 9.89 -5.09
CA THR A 64 -7.12 11.27 -5.54
C THR A 64 -6.19 11.61 -6.72
N GLU A 65 -6.53 12.65 -7.49
CA GLU A 65 -5.69 13.09 -8.60
C GLU A 65 -4.29 13.50 -8.15
N ARG A 66 -4.20 14.20 -7.01
CA ARG A 66 -2.95 14.57 -6.35
C ARG A 66 -2.12 13.34 -6.00
N ASP A 67 -2.74 12.33 -5.38
CA ASP A 67 -2.01 11.18 -4.86
C ASP A 67 -1.71 10.11 -5.92
N ARG A 68 -2.41 10.11 -7.06
CA ARG A 68 -1.96 9.36 -8.26
C ARG A 68 -0.57 9.77 -8.70
N PHE A 69 -0.31 11.09 -8.77
CA PHE A 69 1.00 11.61 -9.13
C PHE A 69 2.06 11.28 -8.08
N LEU A 70 1.73 11.44 -6.79
CA LEU A 70 2.65 11.14 -5.69
C LEU A 70 2.95 9.66 -5.54
N ALA A 71 1.99 8.77 -5.82
CA ALA A 71 2.23 7.33 -5.80
C ALA A 71 3.23 6.91 -6.88
N ALA A 72 3.15 7.48 -8.08
CA ALA A 72 4.08 7.17 -9.18
C ALA A 72 5.54 7.49 -8.84
N ILE A 73 5.78 8.50 -8.00
CA ILE A 73 7.13 8.96 -7.62
C ILE A 73 7.57 8.41 -6.26
N GLY A 74 6.64 8.30 -5.31
CA GLY A 74 6.92 8.06 -3.89
C GLY A 74 6.91 6.60 -3.46
N LEU A 75 6.30 5.68 -4.22
CA LEU A 75 6.18 4.27 -3.81
C LEU A 75 7.54 3.58 -3.59
N LYS A 76 8.57 3.94 -4.38
CA LYS A 76 9.95 3.45 -4.19
C LYS A 76 10.53 3.89 -2.86
N ALA A 77 10.44 5.19 -2.56
CA ALA A 77 10.95 5.75 -1.33
C ALA A 77 10.22 5.18 -0.10
N MET A 78 8.90 4.97 -0.20
CA MET A 78 8.09 4.36 0.85
C MET A 78 8.48 2.90 1.10
N GLY A 79 8.71 2.11 0.04
CA GLY A 79 9.18 0.73 0.17
C GLY A 79 10.49 0.65 0.95
N SER A 80 11.50 1.44 0.55
CA SER A 80 12.78 1.52 1.26
C SER A 80 12.66 2.06 2.68
N TYR A 81 11.69 2.92 2.97
CA TYR A 81 11.42 3.39 4.33
C TYR A 81 10.84 2.28 5.21
N ILE A 82 9.92 1.47 4.68
CA ILE A 82 9.29 0.35 5.40
C ILE A 82 10.30 -0.75 5.72
N GLU A 83 11.21 -1.05 4.79
CA GLU A 83 12.34 -1.96 5.04
C GLU A 83 13.19 -1.50 6.24
N LYS A 84 13.49 -0.20 6.32
CA LYS A 84 14.22 0.38 7.46
C LYS A 84 13.47 0.28 8.79
N LEU A 85 12.15 0.10 8.75
CA LEU A 85 11.32 -0.15 9.93
C LEU A 85 11.26 -1.65 10.31
N GLY A 86 12.01 -2.50 9.62
CA GLY A 86 12.09 -3.94 9.87
C GLY A 86 10.88 -4.70 9.34
N ILE A 87 10.19 -4.16 8.33
CA ILE A 87 9.06 -4.80 7.65
C ILE A 87 9.48 -5.01 6.20
N ASP A 88 9.45 -6.25 5.72
CA ASP A 88 9.73 -6.54 4.32
C ASP A 88 8.48 -6.25 3.46
N PRO A 89 8.54 -5.27 2.54
CA PRO A 89 7.41 -4.91 1.67
C PRO A 89 7.07 -6.03 0.67
N ASP A 90 7.99 -6.95 0.40
CA ASP A 90 7.81 -8.08 -0.51
C ASP A 90 7.10 -9.27 0.14
N MET A 91 6.85 -9.22 1.44
CA MET A 91 6.00 -10.19 2.14
C MET A 91 4.62 -10.33 1.48
N MET A 92 4.14 -9.36 0.69
CA MET A 92 2.89 -9.40 -0.07
C MET A 92 2.96 -10.19 -1.40
N LYS A 93 4.15 -10.41 -1.97
CA LYS A 93 4.32 -10.96 -3.33
C LYS A 93 4.04 -12.47 -3.44
N MET A 94 4.00 -13.21 -2.32
CA MET A 94 4.00 -14.68 -2.33
C MET A 94 2.71 -15.39 -2.77
N ARG A 95 1.57 -14.71 -2.97
CA ARG A 95 0.34 -15.41 -3.45
C ARG A 95 -0.61 -14.66 -4.39
N VAL A 96 -0.43 -13.36 -4.64
CA VAL A 96 -1.32 -12.61 -5.54
C VAL A 96 -0.62 -12.30 -6.85
N GLY A 97 -0.29 -13.32 -7.66
CA GLY A 97 0.08 -13.21 -9.09
C GLY A 97 0.89 -11.97 -9.53
N MET A 98 1.76 -11.44 -8.66
CA MET A 98 2.32 -10.10 -8.79
C MET A 98 3.57 -10.25 -9.65
N LYS A 99 3.41 -10.13 -10.97
CA LYS A 99 4.55 -10.15 -11.89
C LYS A 99 5.51 -9.03 -11.49
N SER A 100 6.76 -9.45 -11.22
CA SER A 100 7.90 -8.71 -10.68
C SER A 100 8.45 -7.65 -11.65
N ASN A 101 7.60 -6.78 -12.18
CA ASN A 101 7.95 -5.90 -13.30
C ASN A 101 8.20 -4.45 -12.85
N MET A 102 7.86 -4.11 -11.61
CA MET A 102 7.86 -2.74 -11.12
C MET A 102 9.15 -2.34 -10.38
N TRP A 103 10.14 -3.23 -10.29
CA TRP A 103 11.38 -3.03 -9.52
C TRP A 103 12.65 -3.50 -10.24
N ARG A 104 12.69 -3.49 -11.59
CA ARG A 104 13.99 -3.57 -12.27
C ARG A 104 14.63 -2.19 -12.21
N GLU A 105 15.82 -2.12 -11.62
CA GLU A 105 16.73 -0.98 -11.79
C GLU A 105 16.86 -0.69 -13.29
N PRO A 106 16.87 0.58 -13.71
CA PRO A 106 17.26 0.88 -15.09
C PRO A 106 18.68 0.34 -15.25
N ALA A 107 18.85 -0.60 -16.19
CA ALA A 107 20.14 -1.11 -16.56
C ALA A 107 21.05 0.09 -16.86
N THR A 108 22.04 0.30 -15.99
CA THR A 108 23.13 1.24 -16.24
C THR A 108 23.83 0.78 -17.50
N ARG A 109 23.85 1.66 -18.49
CA ARG A 109 24.59 1.50 -19.74
C ARG A 109 25.86 2.31 -19.65
#